data_AF-A0A4U0QS57-F1
#
_entry.id   AF-A0A4U0QS57-F1
#
_cell.length_a   1.000
_cell.length_b   1.000
_cell.length_c   1.000
_cell.angle_alpha   90.00
_cell.angle_beta   90.00
_cell.angle_gamma   90.00
#
_symmetry.space_group_name_H-M   'P 1'
#
loop_
_entity.id
_entity.type
_entity.pdbx_description
1 polymer ?
#
loop_
_entity_poly.entity_id
_entity_poly.type
_entity_poly.pdbx_seq_one_letter_code
_entity_poly.pdbx_strand_id
1 'polypeptide(L)'
;MPTSSLPESERLPAAGADALSALADPTLADRVASARLPTRHGEFMSHVYRSRLDGVEHVALTLGDLEGQEGVLVRLHSECLTGDIFGSLRCDCGEQLELALHRIQDEGRGVLLYLRGQEGRGIGITHKIRAYALQDQGLDTVQANEAQGLPVDARSYEAAAFILRDLGLCSVRLMSNNPRKIAALEAAGLPVLQREAHEIAANAENRRYLVTKRQKLGHLLELPRRTGD
;
A
#
# COMPACT_ATOMS: atom_id res chain seq x y z
N MET A 1 10.83 46.53 9.73
CA MET A 1 10.01 45.62 8.90
C MET A 1 10.61 45.55 7.51
N PRO A 2 11.42 44.53 7.20
CA PRO A 2 11.56 44.05 5.83
C PRO A 2 11.02 42.62 5.72
N THR A 3 10.17 42.42 4.74
CA THR A 3 9.60 41.13 4.31
C THR A 3 10.68 40.28 3.67
N SER A 4 11.05 39.18 4.32
CA SER A 4 11.86 38.11 3.75
C SER A 4 10.95 37.18 2.96
N SER A 5 11.09 37.19 1.64
CA SER A 5 10.49 36.18 0.74
C SER A 5 11.42 34.98 0.67
N LEU A 6 10.88 33.79 0.96
CA LEU A 6 11.58 32.51 0.85
C LEU A 6 12.01 32.20 -0.60
N PRO A 7 13.12 31.47 -0.80
CA PRO A 7 13.63 31.10 -2.11
C PRO A 7 12.65 30.21 -2.90
N GLU A 8 12.65 30.37 -4.21
CA GLU A 8 11.70 29.77 -5.16
C GLU A 8 11.73 28.23 -5.19
N SER A 9 12.79 27.61 -4.65
CA SER A 9 12.98 26.16 -4.54
C SER A 9 12.12 25.47 -3.46
N GLU A 10 11.38 26.21 -2.63
CA GLU A 10 10.52 25.68 -1.56
C GLU A 10 9.01 25.80 -1.85
N ARG A 11 8.62 26.28 -3.03
CA ARG A 11 7.20 26.31 -3.41
C ARG A 11 6.78 24.96 -3.99
N LEU A 12 5.83 24.30 -3.31
CA LEU A 12 5.08 23.18 -3.89
C LEU A 12 4.43 23.65 -5.20
N PRO A 13 4.52 22.88 -6.30
CA PRO A 13 3.93 23.28 -7.56
C PRO A 13 2.42 23.46 -7.40
N ALA A 14 1.89 24.60 -7.86
CA ALA A 14 0.45 24.81 -7.97
C ALA A 14 -0.14 23.76 -8.91
N ALA A 15 -1.22 23.11 -8.49
CA ALA A 15 -1.95 22.16 -9.32
C ALA A 15 -2.47 22.87 -10.58
N GLY A 16 -1.70 22.78 -11.66
CA GLY A 16 -2.04 23.31 -12.97
C GLY A 16 -3.12 22.48 -13.64
N ALA A 17 -3.81 23.12 -14.60
CA ALA A 17 -4.94 22.58 -15.36
C ALA A 17 -4.68 21.24 -16.11
N ASP A 18 -3.46 20.72 -16.08
CA ASP A 18 -3.08 19.42 -16.66
C ASP A 18 -3.62 18.22 -15.87
N ALA A 19 -3.93 18.36 -14.58
CA ALA A 19 -4.48 17.28 -13.77
C ALA A 19 -5.90 16.86 -14.21
N LEU A 20 -6.66 17.75 -14.87
CA LEU A 20 -7.99 17.42 -15.39
C LEU A 20 -7.95 16.76 -16.78
N SER A 21 -6.86 16.89 -17.56
CA SER A 21 -6.77 16.25 -18.88
C SER A 21 -6.32 14.79 -18.81
N ALA A 22 -5.58 14.41 -17.75
CA ALA A 22 -5.23 13.02 -17.45
C ALA A 22 -6.43 12.13 -17.12
N LEU A 23 -7.59 12.73 -16.78
CA LEU A 23 -8.84 12.00 -16.51
C LEU A 23 -9.56 11.52 -17.78
N ALA A 24 -9.07 11.88 -18.98
CA ALA A 24 -9.64 11.48 -20.26
C ALA A 24 -8.87 10.34 -20.97
N ASP A 25 -7.77 9.88 -20.39
CA ASP A 25 -6.96 8.77 -20.91
C ASP A 25 -7.43 7.44 -20.28
N PRO A 26 -7.86 6.43 -21.06
CA PRO A 26 -8.43 5.19 -20.52
C PRO A 26 -7.45 4.33 -19.69
N THR A 27 -6.17 4.69 -19.60
CA THR A 27 -5.16 3.94 -18.81
C THR A 27 -4.31 4.86 -17.94
N LEU A 28 -4.41 4.76 -16.61
CA LEU A 28 -3.54 5.53 -15.68
C LEU A 28 -2.18 4.86 -15.39
N ALA A 29 -1.89 3.70 -15.99
CA ALA A 29 -0.60 3.03 -15.85
C ALA A 29 -0.25 2.21 -17.09
N ASP A 30 1.05 2.16 -17.43
CA ASP A 30 1.59 1.42 -18.57
C ASP A 30 2.39 0.20 -18.11
N ARG A 31 2.11 -0.98 -18.66
CA ARG A 31 2.98 -2.16 -18.48
C ARG A 31 4.27 -1.97 -19.29
N VAL A 32 5.40 -1.78 -18.62
CA VAL A 32 6.68 -1.43 -19.27
C VAL A 32 7.69 -2.58 -19.32
N ALA A 33 7.55 -3.60 -18.47
CA ALA A 33 8.42 -4.77 -18.48
C ALA A 33 7.73 -6.00 -17.88
N SER A 34 8.19 -7.19 -18.26
CA SER A 34 7.76 -8.44 -17.65
C SER A 34 8.87 -9.49 -17.69
N ALA A 35 9.02 -10.26 -16.61
CA ALA A 35 10.00 -11.34 -16.54
C ALA A 35 9.60 -12.39 -15.50
N ARG A 36 10.00 -13.64 -15.75
CA ARG A 36 9.91 -14.71 -14.76
C ARG A 36 10.76 -14.35 -13.54
N LEU A 37 10.18 -14.48 -12.35
CA LEU A 37 10.81 -14.18 -11.07
C LEU A 37 10.71 -15.40 -10.13
N PRO A 38 11.73 -16.28 -10.10
CA PRO A 38 11.81 -17.32 -9.09
C PRO A 38 12.12 -16.68 -7.72
N THR A 39 11.39 -17.06 -6.69
CA THR A 39 11.58 -16.56 -5.31
C THR A 39 11.67 -17.72 -4.33
N ARG A 40 12.07 -17.43 -3.09
CA ARG A 40 12.00 -18.40 -1.99
C ARG A 40 10.57 -18.86 -1.65
N HIS A 41 9.57 -18.08 -2.06
CA HIS A 41 8.16 -18.37 -1.83
C HIS A 41 7.52 -19.18 -2.97
N GLY A 42 8.25 -19.37 -4.08
CA GLY A 42 7.72 -19.98 -5.30
C GLY A 42 7.99 -19.12 -6.53
N GLU A 43 7.53 -19.59 -7.69
CA GLU A 43 7.73 -18.92 -8.96
C GLU A 43 6.57 -17.95 -9.26
N PHE A 44 6.90 -16.75 -9.74
CA PHE A 44 5.93 -15.76 -10.19
C PHE A 44 6.34 -15.21 -11.57
N MET A 45 5.37 -14.62 -12.28
CA MET A 45 5.67 -13.65 -13.31
C MET A 45 5.66 -12.25 -12.69
N SER A 46 6.72 -11.48 -12.91
CA SER A 46 6.82 -10.10 -12.42
C SER A 46 6.53 -9.14 -13.57
N HIS A 47 5.65 -8.18 -13.34
CA HIS A 47 5.31 -7.11 -14.28
C HIS A 47 5.62 -5.76 -13.64
N VAL A 48 6.25 -4.86 -14.39
CA VAL A 48 6.48 -3.47 -13.97
C VAL A 48 5.48 -2.57 -14.67
N TYR A 49 4.84 -1.72 -13.88
CA TYR A 49 3.87 -0.73 -14.34
C TYR A 49 4.34 0.67 -13.99
N ARG A 50 4.39 1.57 -14.98
CA ARG A 50 4.65 2.99 -14.73
C ARG A 50 3.34 3.76 -14.65
N SER A 51 3.07 4.38 -13.51
CA SER A 51 1.92 5.25 -13.30
C SER A 51 2.07 6.52 -14.14
N ARG A 52 1.03 6.89 -14.91
CA ARG A 52 1.01 8.12 -15.70
C ARG A 52 0.75 9.37 -14.84
N LEU A 53 0.24 9.18 -13.62
CA LEU A 53 -0.10 10.26 -12.68
C LEU A 53 1.14 10.91 -12.08
N ASP A 54 2.13 10.10 -11.71
CA ASP A 54 3.29 10.51 -10.92
C ASP A 54 4.62 9.93 -11.43
N GLY A 55 4.59 9.12 -12.49
CA GLY A 55 5.76 8.46 -13.05
C GLY A 55 6.30 7.31 -12.19
N VAL A 56 5.65 6.98 -11.08
CA VAL A 56 6.12 5.94 -10.15
C VAL A 56 5.94 4.57 -10.78
N GLU A 57 6.99 3.75 -10.68
CA GLU A 57 6.94 2.36 -11.12
C GLU A 57 6.47 1.44 -9.98
N HIS A 58 5.39 0.72 -10.20
CA HIS A 58 4.83 -0.32 -9.34
C HIS A 58 5.17 -1.71 -9.88
N VAL A 59 5.13 -2.73 -9.02
CA VAL A 59 5.44 -4.12 -9.40
C VAL A 59 4.26 -5.02 -9.08
N ALA A 60 3.80 -5.79 -10.06
CA ALA A 60 2.81 -6.84 -9.87
C ALA A 60 3.48 -8.21 -10.00
N LEU A 61 3.33 -9.06 -9.00
CA LEU A 61 3.70 -10.47 -9.05
C LEU A 61 2.43 -11.29 -9.28
N THR A 62 2.41 -12.08 -10.35
CA THR A 62 1.26 -12.87 -10.76
C THR A 62 1.59 -14.35 -10.76
N LEU A 63 0.58 -15.16 -10.45
CA LEU A 63 0.64 -16.62 -10.52
C LEU A 63 -0.67 -17.13 -11.14
N GLY A 64 -0.55 -18.17 -11.98
CA GLY A 64 -1.68 -18.82 -12.63
C GLY A 64 -2.29 -18.00 -13.77
N ASP A 65 -3.31 -18.56 -14.39
CA ASP A 65 -4.11 -17.86 -15.40
C ASP A 65 -5.13 -16.94 -14.73
N LEU A 66 -5.12 -15.65 -15.08
CA LEU A 66 -5.93 -14.61 -14.47
C LEU A 66 -7.12 -14.19 -15.34
N GLU A 67 -7.03 -14.40 -16.65
CA GLU A 67 -7.97 -13.83 -17.61
C GLU A 67 -9.34 -14.52 -17.54
N GLY A 68 -10.40 -13.71 -17.49
CA GLY A 68 -11.78 -14.20 -17.42
C GLY A 68 -12.14 -14.93 -16.11
N GLN A 69 -11.25 -14.91 -15.11
CA GLN A 69 -11.51 -15.52 -13.81
C GLN A 69 -12.20 -14.54 -12.87
N GLU A 70 -13.20 -15.04 -12.14
CA GLU A 70 -13.85 -14.28 -11.07
C GLU A 70 -13.16 -14.52 -9.71
N GLY A 71 -13.17 -13.51 -8.85
CA GLY A 71 -12.73 -13.66 -7.46
C GLY A 71 -11.26 -14.02 -7.31
N VAL A 72 -10.39 -13.51 -8.19
CA VAL A 72 -8.94 -13.71 -8.12
C VAL A 72 -8.40 -13.20 -6.79
N LEU A 73 -7.56 -13.98 -6.12
CA LEU A 73 -6.96 -13.59 -4.84
C LEU A 73 -5.93 -12.47 -5.06
N VAL A 74 -6.15 -11.32 -4.42
CA VAL A 74 -5.31 -10.13 -4.62
C VAL A 74 -4.81 -9.58 -3.29
N ARG A 75 -3.53 -9.20 -3.25
CA ARG A 75 -2.93 -8.36 -2.21
C ARG A 75 -2.46 -7.04 -2.79
N LEU A 76 -3.04 -5.94 -2.33
CA LEU A 76 -2.43 -4.62 -2.49
C LEU A 76 -1.43 -4.40 -1.34
N HIS A 77 -0.14 -4.36 -1.63
CA HIS A 77 0.90 -4.12 -0.64
C HIS A 77 1.47 -2.71 -0.79
N SER A 78 1.40 -1.90 0.27
CA SER A 78 2.00 -0.56 0.26
C SER A 78 3.46 -0.73 0.66
N GLU A 79 4.39 -0.19 -0.14
CA GLU A 79 5.84 -0.26 0.09
C GLU A 79 6.23 0.10 1.54
N CYS A 80 7.07 -0.74 2.14
CA CYS A 80 7.60 -0.53 3.48
C CYS A 80 9.02 -1.08 3.58
N LEU A 81 10.03 -0.30 3.20
CA LEU A 81 11.44 -0.68 3.19
C LEU A 81 11.90 -1.32 4.51
N THR A 82 11.56 -0.71 5.64
CA THR A 82 11.98 -1.19 6.96
C THR A 82 11.37 -2.56 7.30
N GLY A 83 10.12 -2.81 6.93
CA GLY A 83 9.45 -4.09 7.21
C GLY A 83 9.83 -5.15 6.19
N ASP A 84 9.72 -4.79 4.91
CA ASP A 84 9.80 -5.71 3.78
C ASP A 84 11.24 -6.19 3.51
N ILE A 85 12.24 -5.31 3.73
CA ILE A 85 13.65 -5.61 3.44
C ILE A 85 14.46 -5.81 4.72
N PHE A 86 14.28 -4.95 5.72
CA PHE A 86 15.10 -5.00 6.94
C PHE A 86 14.50 -5.83 8.08
N GLY A 87 13.30 -6.41 7.90
CA GLY A 87 12.67 -7.28 8.90
C GLY A 87 12.31 -6.54 10.21
N SER A 88 11.97 -5.25 10.13
CA SER A 88 11.64 -4.45 11.31
C SER A 88 10.42 -5.00 12.05
N LEU A 89 10.59 -5.24 13.35
CA LEU A 89 9.52 -5.68 14.25
C LEU A 89 8.56 -4.54 14.66
N ARG A 90 8.86 -3.28 14.32
CA ARG A 90 8.01 -2.11 14.65
C ARG A 90 6.71 -2.06 13.86
N CYS A 91 6.60 -2.82 12.78
CA CYS A 91 5.40 -2.95 11.97
C CYS A 91 5.18 -4.42 11.57
N ASP A 92 4.04 -4.70 10.97
CA ASP A 92 3.64 -6.01 10.47
C ASP A 92 3.86 -6.18 8.95
N CYS A 93 4.49 -5.21 8.29
CA CYS A 93 4.53 -5.14 6.82
C CYS A 93 5.28 -6.32 6.19
N GLY A 94 6.47 -6.66 6.68
CA GLY A 94 7.27 -7.76 6.14
C GLY A 94 6.55 -9.11 6.27
N GLU A 95 6.04 -9.41 7.46
CA GLU A 95 5.26 -10.63 7.71
C GLU A 95 3.99 -10.68 6.86
N GLN A 96 3.32 -9.53 6.65
CA GLN A 96 2.17 -9.46 5.74
C GLN A 96 2.54 -9.69 4.27
N LEU A 97 3.72 -9.24 3.82
CA LEU A 97 4.21 -9.50 2.47
C LEU A 97 4.44 -11.00 2.27
N GLU A 98 5.16 -11.64 3.19
CA GLU A 98 5.45 -13.07 3.13
C GLU A 98 4.17 -13.93 3.18
N LEU A 99 3.25 -13.61 4.10
CA LEU A 99 1.95 -14.29 4.17
C LEU A 99 1.17 -14.20 2.87
N ALA A 100 1.17 -13.03 2.22
CA ALA A 100 0.45 -12.85 0.96
C ALA A 100 1.08 -13.66 -0.17
N LEU A 101 2.41 -13.69 -0.26
CA LEU A 101 3.13 -14.49 -1.26
C LEU A 101 2.85 -15.99 -1.08
N HIS A 102 2.89 -16.50 0.16
CA HIS A 102 2.54 -17.88 0.45
C HIS A 102 1.09 -18.21 0.10
N ARG A 103 0.13 -17.39 0.53
CA ARG A 103 -1.30 -17.63 0.24
C ARG A 103 -1.58 -17.66 -1.26
N ILE A 104 -0.93 -16.80 -2.05
CA ILE A 104 -1.09 -16.82 -3.51
C ILE A 104 -0.54 -18.13 -4.10
N GLN A 105 0.59 -18.62 -3.60
CA GLN A 105 1.19 -19.88 -4.03
C GLN A 105 0.32 -21.08 -3.66
N ASP A 106 -0.21 -21.10 -2.43
CA ASP A 106 -1.13 -22.15 -1.96
C ASP A 106 -2.44 -22.16 -2.76
N GLU A 107 -2.97 -21.00 -3.13
CA GLU A 107 -4.15 -20.85 -3.99
C GLU A 107 -3.86 -21.27 -5.45
N GLY A 108 -2.60 -21.22 -5.88
CA GLY A 108 -2.17 -21.51 -7.25
C GLY A 108 -2.54 -20.42 -8.27
N ARG A 109 -3.22 -19.35 -7.83
CA ARG A 109 -3.66 -18.23 -8.66
C ARG A 109 -3.80 -16.96 -7.83
N GLY A 110 -3.18 -15.87 -8.29
CA GLY A 110 -3.38 -14.58 -7.63
C GLY A 110 -2.40 -13.50 -8.04
N VAL A 111 -2.57 -12.33 -7.42
CA VAL A 111 -1.75 -11.14 -7.69
C VAL A 111 -1.30 -10.49 -6.39
N LEU A 112 0.00 -10.26 -6.25
CA LEU A 112 0.53 -9.30 -5.30
C LEU A 112 0.93 -8.03 -6.04
N LEU A 113 0.27 -6.92 -5.75
CA LEU A 113 0.60 -5.61 -6.30
C LEU A 113 1.36 -4.78 -5.26
N TYR A 114 2.65 -4.61 -5.48
CA TYR A 114 3.57 -3.82 -4.67
C TYR A 114 3.53 -2.35 -5.14
N LEU A 115 2.77 -1.54 -4.40
CA LEU A 115 2.55 -0.13 -4.65
C LEU A 115 3.68 0.70 -4.05
N ARG A 116 4.61 1.09 -4.92
CA ARG A 116 5.71 2.01 -4.62
C ARG A 116 5.25 3.45 -4.45
N GLY A 117 6.08 4.27 -3.80
CA GLY A 117 5.74 5.66 -3.48
C GLY A 117 4.79 5.81 -2.29
N GLN A 118 4.40 4.70 -1.65
CA GLN A 118 3.50 4.67 -0.49
C GLN A 118 4.22 4.51 0.84
N GLU A 119 5.55 4.58 0.84
CA GLU A 119 6.37 4.49 2.06
C GLU A 119 5.88 5.48 3.12
N GLY A 120 5.78 5.01 4.37
CA GLY A 120 5.25 5.80 5.47
C GLY A 120 3.78 6.24 5.33
N ARG A 121 3.00 5.59 4.47
CA ARG A 121 1.66 6.06 4.01
C ARG A 121 1.74 7.28 3.07
N GLY A 122 2.73 7.28 2.19
CA GLY A 122 2.90 8.32 1.16
C GLY A 122 3.70 9.54 1.61
N ILE A 123 4.22 9.56 2.84
CA ILE A 123 5.07 10.65 3.36
C ILE A 123 6.56 10.40 3.07
N GLY A 124 6.92 9.21 2.61
CA GLY A 124 8.29 8.80 2.31
C GLY A 124 9.08 8.33 3.54
N ILE A 125 10.25 7.73 3.27
CA ILE A 125 11.08 7.08 4.29
C ILE A 125 11.62 8.07 5.33
N THR A 126 12.04 9.26 4.91
CA THR A 126 12.60 10.27 5.82
C THR A 126 11.63 10.66 6.92
N HIS A 127 10.38 10.97 6.56
CA HIS A 127 9.34 11.35 7.51
C HIS A 127 8.87 10.18 8.37
N LYS A 128 8.87 8.96 7.82
CA LYS A 128 8.62 7.75 8.61
C LYS A 128 9.65 7.56 9.73
N ILE A 129 10.94 7.71 9.43
CA ILE A 129 12.00 7.56 10.44
C ILE A 129 11.93 8.69 11.48
N ARG A 130 11.62 9.93 11.08
CA ARG A 130 11.33 11.02 12.02
C ARG A 130 10.12 10.71 12.90
N ALA A 131 9.05 10.15 12.33
CA ALA A 131 7.87 9.73 13.09
C ALA A 131 8.23 8.63 14.11
N TYR A 132 9.13 7.70 13.77
CA TYR A 132 9.65 6.71 14.71
C TYR A 132 10.40 7.35 15.88
N ALA A 133 11.27 8.33 15.61
CA ALA A 133 11.98 9.05 16.68
C ALA A 133 11.01 9.77 17.65
N LEU A 134 9.92 10.33 17.13
CA LEU A 134 8.86 10.94 17.95
C LEU A 134 8.04 9.89 18.72
N GLN A 135 7.81 8.72 18.13
CA GLN A 135 7.10 7.62 18.81
C GLN A 135 7.92 7.01 19.95
N ASP A 136 9.24 7.02 19.82
CA ASP A 136 10.18 6.62 20.89
C ASP A 136 10.13 7.62 22.07
N GLN A 137 9.65 8.84 21.83
CA GLN A 137 9.38 9.87 22.85
C GLN A 137 7.93 9.79 23.39
N GLY A 138 7.15 8.80 22.97
CA GLY A 138 5.82 8.51 23.53
C GLY A 138 4.64 8.90 22.64
N LEU A 139 4.85 9.62 21.53
CA LEU A 139 3.76 9.95 20.59
C LEU A 139 3.23 8.68 19.91
N ASP A 140 1.94 8.66 19.57
CA ASP A 140 1.42 7.67 18.64
C ASP A 140 1.67 8.06 17.17
N THR A 141 1.28 7.18 16.25
CA THR A 141 1.53 7.40 14.82
C THR A 141 0.81 8.62 14.24
N VAL A 142 -0.39 8.95 14.72
CA VAL A 142 -1.14 10.12 14.24
C VAL A 142 -0.48 11.38 14.77
N GLN A 143 -0.22 11.43 16.08
CA GLN A 143 0.45 12.56 16.73
C GLN A 143 1.83 12.84 16.14
N ALA A 144 2.60 11.78 15.84
CA ALA A 144 3.93 11.91 15.25
C ALA A 144 3.90 12.48 13.83
N ASN A 145 2.83 12.25 13.06
CA ASN A 145 2.66 12.86 11.74
C ASN A 145 2.18 14.32 11.87
N GLU A 146 1.22 14.59 12.76
CA GLU A 146 0.72 15.94 13.04
C GLU A 146 1.84 16.87 13.54
N ALA A 147 2.71 16.38 14.43
CA ALA A 147 3.88 17.12 14.92
C ALA A 147 4.89 17.49 13.82
N GLN A 148 4.86 16.77 12.68
CA GLN A 148 5.66 17.07 11.50
C GLN A 148 4.91 17.94 10.47
N GLY A 149 3.64 18.29 10.73
CA GLY A 149 2.78 19.01 9.77
C GLY A 149 2.35 18.17 8.57
N LEU A 150 2.35 16.84 8.70
CA LEU A 150 2.09 15.90 7.61
C LEU A 150 0.68 15.30 7.70
N PRO A 151 0.09 14.91 6.54
CA PRO A 151 -1.15 14.15 6.53
C PRO A 151 -0.97 12.79 7.21
N VAL A 152 -2.05 12.28 7.81
CA VAL A 152 -2.06 10.98 8.49
C VAL A 152 -1.90 9.83 7.48
N ASP A 153 -2.44 9.98 6.27
CA ASP A 153 -2.39 8.98 5.20
C ASP A 153 -2.60 9.62 3.82
N ALA A 154 -1.53 9.73 3.04
CA ALA A 154 -1.50 10.35 1.71
C ALA A 154 -1.55 9.33 0.56
N ARG A 155 -1.90 8.07 0.84
CA ARG A 155 -1.89 7.02 -0.21
C ARG A 155 -3.04 7.20 -1.19
N SER A 156 -2.73 7.05 -2.48
CA SER A 156 -3.69 6.80 -3.56
C SER A 156 -3.64 5.33 -3.98
N TYR A 157 -4.79 4.75 -4.32
CA TYR A 157 -4.90 3.40 -4.87
C TYR A 157 -5.46 3.39 -6.30
N GLU A 158 -5.52 4.56 -6.95
CA GLU A 158 -6.12 4.69 -8.28
C GLU A 158 -5.38 3.81 -9.29
N ALA A 159 -4.04 3.92 -9.36
CA ALA A 159 -3.21 3.07 -10.21
C ALA A 159 -3.43 1.57 -9.99
N ALA A 160 -3.82 1.15 -8.77
CA ALA A 160 -4.01 -0.26 -8.46
C ALA A 160 -5.15 -0.90 -9.28
N ALA A 161 -6.29 -0.21 -9.42
CA ALA A 161 -7.41 -0.74 -10.17
C ALA A 161 -7.10 -0.86 -11.68
N PHE A 162 -6.38 0.12 -12.24
CA PHE A 162 -5.95 0.07 -13.65
C PHE A 162 -4.99 -1.07 -13.91
N ILE A 163 -4.00 -1.26 -13.03
CA ILE A 163 -3.05 -2.37 -13.14
C ILE A 163 -3.77 -3.73 -13.08
N LEU A 164 -4.69 -3.90 -12.13
CA LEU A 164 -5.44 -5.16 -12.01
C LEU A 164 -6.32 -5.44 -13.23
N ARG A 165 -6.93 -4.42 -13.84
CA ARG A 165 -7.69 -4.57 -15.08
C ARG A 165 -6.82 -4.91 -16.28
N ASP A 166 -5.66 -4.28 -16.41
CA ASP A 166 -4.69 -4.60 -17.45
C ASP A 166 -4.17 -6.05 -17.32
N LEU A 167 -4.10 -6.57 -16.10
CA LEU A 167 -3.82 -7.99 -15.83
C LEU A 167 -5.00 -8.93 -16.17
N GLY A 168 -6.13 -8.40 -16.65
CA GLY A 168 -7.30 -9.17 -17.08
C GLY A 168 -8.31 -9.48 -15.98
N LEU A 169 -8.19 -8.87 -14.78
CA LEU A 169 -9.08 -9.17 -13.66
C LEU A 169 -10.42 -8.44 -13.81
N CYS A 170 -11.51 -9.18 -13.68
CA CYS A 170 -12.87 -8.64 -13.67
C CYS A 170 -13.46 -8.50 -12.26
N SER A 171 -12.96 -9.25 -11.29
CA SER A 171 -13.36 -9.16 -9.87
C SER A 171 -12.31 -9.80 -8.95
N VAL A 172 -12.30 -9.45 -7.67
CA VAL A 172 -11.24 -9.86 -6.73
C VAL A 172 -11.76 -10.37 -5.39
N ARG A 173 -10.99 -11.28 -4.77
CA ARG A 173 -11.00 -11.51 -3.32
C ARG A 173 -9.79 -10.80 -2.71
N LEU A 174 -10.03 -9.77 -1.92
CA LEU A 174 -8.97 -8.85 -1.48
C LEU A 174 -8.45 -9.22 -0.08
N MET A 175 -7.16 -9.57 0.01
CA MET A 175 -6.41 -9.74 1.25
C MET A 175 -6.11 -8.38 1.91
N SER A 176 -7.04 -7.87 2.72
CA SER A 176 -6.93 -6.54 3.35
C SER A 176 -7.74 -6.39 4.62
N ASN A 177 -7.16 -5.67 5.57
CA ASN A 177 -7.83 -5.16 6.76
C ASN A 177 -8.08 -3.65 6.70
N ASN A 178 -7.74 -3.01 5.59
CA ASN A 178 -7.98 -1.58 5.37
C ASN A 178 -9.21 -1.40 4.46
N PRO A 179 -10.34 -0.91 4.98
CA PRO A 179 -11.55 -0.65 4.20
C PRO A 179 -11.32 0.33 3.03
N ARG A 180 -10.37 1.27 3.16
CA ARG A 180 -10.05 2.23 2.09
C ARG A 180 -9.55 1.54 0.81
N LYS A 181 -8.87 0.39 0.93
CA LYS A 181 -8.42 -0.38 -0.24
C LYS A 181 -9.59 -1.02 -0.98
N ILE A 182 -10.59 -1.50 -0.23
CA ILE A 182 -11.82 -2.07 -0.79
C ILE A 182 -12.58 -0.96 -1.54
N ALA A 183 -12.87 0.14 -0.85
CA ALA A 183 -13.61 1.26 -1.41
C ALA A 183 -12.92 1.86 -2.65
N ALA A 184 -11.58 1.92 -2.68
CA ALA A 184 -10.86 2.44 -3.84
C ALA A 184 -10.98 1.54 -5.08
N LEU A 185 -10.93 0.21 -4.91
CA LEU A 185 -11.14 -0.71 -6.04
C LEU A 185 -12.58 -0.65 -6.54
N GLU A 186 -13.56 -0.65 -5.63
CA GLU A 186 -14.98 -0.55 -5.97
C GLU A 186 -15.32 0.76 -6.67
N ALA A 187 -14.83 1.89 -6.17
CA ALA A 187 -15.02 3.20 -6.79
C ALA A 187 -14.37 3.30 -8.18
N ALA A 188 -13.26 2.60 -8.38
CA ALA A 188 -12.65 2.48 -9.70
C ALA A 188 -13.42 1.53 -10.63
N GLY A 189 -14.41 0.78 -10.12
CA GLY A 189 -15.25 -0.16 -10.87
C GLY A 189 -14.67 -1.58 -10.97
N LEU A 190 -13.81 -1.99 -10.04
CA LEU A 190 -13.32 -3.36 -9.90
C LEU A 190 -14.01 -4.02 -8.69
N PRO A 191 -15.01 -4.91 -8.91
CA PRO A 191 -15.75 -5.56 -7.83
C PRO A 191 -14.86 -6.34 -6.86
N VAL A 192 -15.04 -6.09 -5.56
CA VAL A 192 -14.43 -6.87 -4.48
C VAL A 192 -15.50 -7.85 -3.96
N LEU A 193 -15.46 -9.09 -4.44
CA LEU A 193 -16.47 -10.10 -4.09
C LEU A 193 -16.36 -10.56 -2.64
N GLN A 194 -15.14 -10.55 -2.11
CA GLN A 194 -14.86 -10.98 -0.75
C GLN A 194 -13.68 -10.20 -0.19
N ARG A 195 -13.80 -9.81 1.08
CA ARG A 195 -12.65 -9.40 1.89
C ARG A 195 -12.07 -10.64 2.58
N GLU A 196 -10.81 -10.92 2.30
CA GLU A 196 -10.01 -11.92 3.00
C GLU A 196 -9.25 -11.23 4.13
N ALA A 197 -9.45 -11.66 5.37
CA ALA A 197 -8.68 -11.14 6.51
C ALA A 197 -7.18 -11.41 6.28
N HIS A 198 -6.35 -10.42 6.59
CA HIS A 198 -4.91 -10.47 6.34
C HIS A 198 -4.09 -10.00 7.54
N GLU A 199 -4.19 -10.77 8.62
CA GLU A 199 -3.70 -10.41 9.95
C GLU A 199 -2.42 -11.17 10.29
N ILE A 200 -1.54 -10.48 11.01
CA ILE A 200 -0.34 -11.05 11.63
C ILE A 200 -0.50 -10.88 13.14
N ALA A 201 -0.11 -11.90 13.90
CA ALA A 201 -0.15 -11.83 15.35
C ALA A 201 0.71 -10.66 15.86
N ALA A 202 0.15 -9.86 16.76
CA ALA A 202 0.88 -8.75 17.34
C ALA A 202 2.06 -9.26 18.19
N ASN A 203 3.23 -8.63 18.04
CA ASN A 203 4.37 -8.81 18.92
C ASN A 203 4.49 -7.62 19.89
N ALA A 204 5.46 -7.66 20.80
CA ALA A 204 5.63 -6.60 21.81
C ALA A 204 5.92 -5.22 21.19
N GLU A 205 6.67 -5.17 20.09
CA GLU A 205 7.12 -3.95 19.41
C GLU A 205 6.01 -3.29 18.58
N ASN A 206 5.22 -4.08 17.84
CA ASN A 206 4.20 -3.56 16.94
C ASN A 206 2.79 -3.44 17.56
N ARG A 207 2.55 -3.94 18.78
CA ARG A 207 1.20 -3.91 19.39
C ARG A 207 0.61 -2.50 19.43
N ARG A 208 1.38 -1.50 19.89
CA ARG A 208 0.92 -0.10 19.96
C ARG A 208 0.54 0.42 18.57
N TYR A 209 1.36 0.13 17.58
CA TYR A 209 1.11 0.49 16.18
C TYR A 209 -0.17 -0.15 15.63
N LEU A 210 -0.41 -1.43 15.88
CA LEU A 210 -1.62 -2.14 15.45
C LEU A 210 -2.88 -1.62 16.16
N VAL A 211 -2.78 -1.29 17.45
CA VAL A 211 -3.86 -0.63 18.20
C VAL A 211 -4.21 0.72 17.56
N THR A 212 -3.22 1.56 17.24
CA THR A 212 -3.44 2.83 16.54
C THR A 212 -4.09 2.62 15.17
N LYS A 213 -3.65 1.63 14.38
CA LYS A 213 -4.28 1.25 13.10
C LYS A 213 -5.77 0.95 13.26
N ARG A 214 -6.13 0.16 14.27
CA ARG A 214 -7.53 -0.20 14.55
C ARG A 214 -8.34 1.01 15.02
N GLN A 215 -7.88 1.68 16.08
CA GLN A 215 -8.66 2.70 16.78
C GLN A 215 -8.73 4.04 16.06
N LYS A 216 -7.63 4.46 15.42
CA LYS A 216 -7.52 5.79 14.81
C LYS A 216 -7.56 5.78 13.29
N LEU A 217 -7.19 4.66 12.65
CA LEU A 217 -7.12 4.54 11.19
C LEU A 217 -8.16 3.59 10.60
N GLY A 218 -9.13 3.14 11.41
CA GLY A 218 -10.28 2.35 10.96
C GLY A 218 -9.96 0.98 10.38
N HIS A 219 -8.80 0.37 10.71
CA HIS A 219 -8.46 -0.95 10.23
C HIS A 219 -9.26 -2.04 10.97
N LEU A 220 -9.76 -3.03 10.21
CA LEU A 220 -10.50 -4.19 10.71
C LEU A 220 -9.51 -5.23 11.23
N LEU A 221 -9.05 -5.10 12.48
CA LEU A 221 -8.07 -5.99 13.10
C LEU A 221 -8.62 -6.62 14.38
N GLU A 222 -8.44 -7.93 14.52
CA GLU A 222 -8.70 -8.66 15.76
C GLU A 222 -7.42 -8.73 16.60
N LEU A 223 -7.29 -7.81 17.56
CA LEU A 223 -6.16 -7.81 18.49
C LEU A 223 -6.55 -8.56 19.76
N PRO A 224 -5.80 -9.61 20.17
CA PRO A 224 -6.04 -10.33 21.42
C PRO A 224 -6.08 -9.34 22.61
N ARG A 225 -7.09 -9.48 23.47
CA ARG A 225 -7.13 -8.74 24.73
C ARG A 225 -5.98 -9.18 25.61
N ARG A 226 -5.32 -8.23 26.28
CA ARG A 226 -4.39 -8.60 27.36
C ARG A 226 -5.22 -9.17 28.51
N THR A 227 -4.74 -10.23 29.14
CA THR A 227 -5.12 -10.49 30.52
C THR A 227 -4.60 -9.32 31.36
N GLY A 228 -5.52 -8.50 31.89
CA GLY A 228 -5.21 -7.39 32.82
C GLY A 228 -5.33 -5.96 32.28
N ASP A 229 -6.02 -5.73 31.16
CA ASP A 229 -6.57 -4.40 30.84
C ASP A 229 -7.92 -4.18 31.55
#